data_AF-A0A670ZWM9-F1
#
_entry.id   AF-A0A670ZWM9-F1
#
_cell.length_a   1.000
_cell.length_b   1.000
_cell.length_c   1.000
_cell.angle_alpha   90.00
_cell.angle_beta   90.00
_cell.angle_gamma   90.00
#
_symmetry.space_group_name_H-M   'P 1'
#
loop_
_entity.id
_entity.type
_entity.pdbx_description
1 polymer ?
#
loop_
_entity_poly.entity_id
_entity_poly.type
_entity_poly.pdbx_seq_one_letter_code
_entity_poly.pdbx_strand_id
1 'polypeptide(L)'
;IFFFLPSLWKVACECGYLREEHLEEAIKPVMFQGKEWDPRRHVQEMPTDAFGDISFTGLGQKVGKYVRVSSSTSPKTLYQLITQYWGLDIPNLLISVTGGAKNFSMKMRLKNIFHLCSTGAWIITGGSHTGVMKHVGEALQDFIMSSTYKGDIVAIGIASWGTVHNRNSLICRTGSFPAEYILDEETQGSLSCLDSNHSHFILVDDGTHGKYGVEIPLRSKLEKYISEQTKVKGGVAIKIPIVCVVLEGGPGTLDTIYNAINNGTPCVIVEGSGRIADVIAQVSNLPSHKINICLIQKKLSIFFKDSYELFTENKIVEWTKKVSLTIIQILEGKDGQQDIDVAILQAMIYNLVAWNRVDIARSEIFTEDHEWKPFDLHPMMAAALIANKPEFVKLFLEQGIQLKEFVTWDTLLYLYENMAPSSVFHGKLQKVLLEEKERAAISKMPRIQLHHVSQVLRELLGDFTQHLYPKLKNTEKHHLPIPVPQNKVLCILMLAIP
;
A
#
# COMPACT_ATOMS: atom_id res chain seq x y z
N ILE A 1 -10.54 32.17 0.37
CA ILE A 1 -10.65 32.03 1.84
C ILE A 1 -10.90 33.40 2.47
N PHE A 2 -11.91 33.52 3.34
CA PHE A 2 -12.18 34.68 4.18
C PHE A 2 -11.11 34.85 5.28
N PHE A 3 -10.69 36.08 5.52
CA PHE A 3 -9.66 36.40 6.51
C PHE A 3 -10.17 36.15 7.93
N PHE A 4 -9.39 35.42 8.72
CA PHE A 4 -9.73 35.07 10.11
C PHE A 4 -8.47 35.05 10.99
N LEU A 5 -8.53 35.79 12.10
CA LEU A 5 -7.51 35.78 13.14
C LEU A 5 -8.10 35.21 14.44
N PRO A 6 -7.54 34.13 15.00
CA PRO A 6 -8.01 33.58 16.26
C PRO A 6 -7.65 34.47 17.47
N SER A 7 -6.66 35.36 17.33
CA SER A 7 -6.27 36.33 18.36
C SER A 7 -5.61 37.57 17.75
N LEU A 8 -5.72 38.71 18.44
CA LEU A 8 -5.15 40.00 18.02
C LEU A 8 -3.60 40.00 17.95
N TRP A 9 -2.95 38.98 18.51
CA TRP A 9 -1.49 38.86 18.58
C TRP A 9 -0.88 38.05 17.42
N LYS A 10 -1.70 37.34 16.63
CA LYS A 10 -1.22 36.63 15.42
C LYS A 10 -1.16 37.60 14.24
N VAL A 11 -0.09 37.50 13.45
CA VAL A 11 0.14 38.32 12.25
C VAL A 11 -0.42 37.65 10.98
N ALA A 12 -0.48 36.31 10.97
CA ALA A 12 -1.00 35.52 9.85
C ALA A 12 -2.41 34.98 10.15
N CYS A 13 -3.23 34.89 9.10
CA CYS A 13 -4.55 34.26 9.11
C CYS A 13 -4.45 32.79 9.49
N GLU A 14 -5.53 32.17 10.00
CA GLU A 14 -5.53 30.75 10.36
C GLU A 14 -5.32 29.80 9.15
N CYS A 15 -5.56 30.30 7.95
CA CYS A 15 -5.21 29.61 6.71
C CYS A 15 -3.71 29.64 6.39
N GLY A 16 -2.91 30.48 7.05
CA GLY A 16 -1.46 30.60 6.86
C GLY A 16 -1.03 31.78 5.98
N TYR A 17 -1.95 32.43 5.26
CA TYR A 17 -1.67 33.62 4.46
C TYR A 17 -1.64 34.90 5.31
N LEU A 18 -0.87 35.89 4.87
CA LEU A 18 -0.90 37.26 5.39
C LEU A 18 -2.15 37.98 4.91
N ARG A 19 -2.58 39.00 5.66
CA ARG A 19 -3.81 39.76 5.35
C ARG A 19 -3.82 40.34 3.93
N GLU A 20 -2.68 40.82 3.47
CA GLU A 20 -2.47 41.40 2.14
C GLU A 20 -2.55 40.39 0.98
N GLU A 21 -2.43 39.10 1.28
CA GLU A 21 -2.58 38.01 0.32
C GLU A 21 -4.04 37.55 0.16
N HIS A 22 -4.97 38.08 0.97
CA HIS A 22 -6.39 37.86 0.79
C HIS A 22 -6.99 38.88 -0.19
N LEU A 23 -7.96 38.43 -1.00
CA LEU A 23 -8.79 39.31 -1.81
C LEU A 23 -9.54 40.32 -0.92
N GLU A 24 -9.73 41.56 -1.38
CA GLU A 24 -10.42 42.58 -0.58
C GLU A 24 -11.82 42.14 -0.10
N GLU A 25 -12.57 41.44 -0.95
CA GLU A 25 -13.89 40.88 -0.62
C GLU A 25 -13.82 39.87 0.52
N ALA A 26 -12.69 39.15 0.63
CA ALA A 26 -12.44 38.17 1.66
C ALA A 26 -12.01 38.79 3.01
N ILE A 27 -11.60 40.05 3.02
CA ILE A 27 -11.18 40.80 4.23
C ILE A 27 -12.39 41.52 4.88
N LYS A 28 -13.42 41.85 4.09
CA LYS A 28 -14.50 42.77 4.46
C LYS A 28 -15.71 42.22 5.25
N PRO A 29 -15.99 40.91 5.46
CA PRO A 29 -17.24 40.57 6.13
C PRO A 29 -17.09 40.63 7.65
N VAL A 30 -17.71 41.65 8.26
CA VAL A 30 -18.01 41.73 9.70
C VAL A 30 -18.75 40.47 10.20
N MET A 31 -19.43 39.75 9.30
CA MET A 31 -20.20 38.51 9.54
C MET A 31 -19.37 37.25 9.86
N PHE A 32 -18.06 37.24 9.61
CA PHE A 32 -17.19 36.08 9.91
C PHE A 32 -16.28 36.32 11.13
N GLN A 33 -16.58 37.35 11.93
CA GLN A 33 -16.00 37.49 13.26
C GLN A 33 -16.59 36.40 14.18
N GLY A 34 -15.75 35.49 14.64
CA GLY A 34 -16.11 34.37 15.52
C GLY A 34 -14.90 33.94 16.35
N LYS A 35 -15.10 33.05 17.33
CA LYS A 35 -14.00 32.55 18.18
C LYS A 35 -13.18 31.44 17.52
N GLU A 36 -13.75 30.74 16.53
CA GLU A 36 -13.16 29.54 15.94
C GLU A 36 -13.25 29.54 14.42
N TRP A 37 -12.20 29.01 13.79
CA TRP A 37 -12.12 28.82 12.34
C TRP A 37 -13.00 27.64 11.90
N ASP A 38 -13.81 27.87 10.86
CA ASP A 38 -14.66 26.84 10.25
C ASP A 38 -14.50 26.85 8.72
N PRO A 39 -13.89 25.81 8.12
CA PRO A 39 -13.75 25.72 6.66
C PRO A 39 -15.07 25.90 5.90
N ARG A 40 -16.22 25.48 6.46
CA ARG A 40 -17.53 25.57 5.79
C ARG A 40 -18.04 27.00 5.64
N ARG A 41 -17.57 27.91 6.51
CA ARG A 41 -17.95 29.32 6.52
C ARG A 41 -16.87 30.21 5.92
N HIS A 42 -15.61 29.82 6.09
CA HIS A 42 -14.45 30.66 5.77
C HIS A 42 -13.77 30.28 4.45
N VAL A 43 -14.19 29.21 3.78
CA VAL A 43 -13.70 28.81 2.45
C VAL A 43 -14.84 28.96 1.44
N GLN A 44 -14.53 29.54 0.27
CA GLN A 44 -15.44 29.65 -0.86
C GLN A 44 -14.76 29.04 -2.07
N GLU A 45 -15.45 28.13 -2.76
CA GLU A 45 -14.98 27.51 -3.99
C GLU A 45 -15.24 28.42 -5.19
N MET A 46 -14.26 28.50 -6.08
CA MET A 46 -14.29 29.29 -7.32
C MET A 46 -13.77 28.43 -8.48
N PRO A 47 -14.07 28.78 -9.75
CA PRO A 47 -13.43 28.15 -10.90
C PRO A 47 -11.90 28.22 -10.78
N THR A 48 -11.21 27.15 -11.15
CA THR A 48 -9.75 27.08 -11.06
C THR A 48 -9.10 28.04 -12.05
N ASP A 49 -8.02 28.66 -11.61
CA ASP A 49 -7.18 29.59 -12.38
C ASP A 49 -5.77 29.02 -12.60
N ALA A 50 -5.55 27.74 -12.30
CA ALA A 50 -4.24 27.09 -12.44
C ALA A 50 -4.43 25.73 -13.08
N PHE A 51 -4.29 25.69 -14.41
CA PHE A 51 -4.38 24.47 -15.21
C PHE A 51 -3.64 24.62 -16.54
N GLY A 52 -3.20 23.50 -17.08
CA GLY A 52 -2.65 23.42 -18.44
C GLY A 52 -1.43 22.50 -18.51
N ASP A 53 -0.44 22.89 -19.29
CA ASP A 53 0.81 22.16 -19.44
C ASP A 53 1.92 22.82 -18.60
N ILE A 54 2.85 22.04 -18.05
CA ILE A 54 3.97 22.51 -17.23
C ILE A 54 5.29 22.12 -17.89
N SER A 55 6.22 23.08 -17.99
CA SER A 55 7.56 22.88 -18.51
C SER A 55 8.59 23.33 -17.47
N PHE A 56 9.53 22.46 -17.14
CA PHE A 56 10.59 22.74 -16.16
C PHE A 56 11.76 23.44 -16.84
N THR A 57 12.06 24.67 -16.42
CA THR A 57 13.11 25.48 -17.04
C THR A 57 14.49 24.83 -16.88
N GLY A 58 15.23 24.69 -17.98
CA GLY A 58 16.63 24.21 -17.94
C GLY A 58 16.82 22.69 -17.77
N LEU A 59 15.74 21.91 -17.66
CA LEU A 59 15.79 20.46 -17.42
C LEU A 59 15.35 19.60 -18.62
N GLY A 60 15.13 20.21 -19.79
CA GLY A 60 14.78 19.54 -21.05
C GLY A 60 13.43 19.97 -21.64
N GLN A 61 12.99 19.33 -22.73
CA GLN A 61 11.72 19.62 -23.44
C GLN A 61 10.54 18.76 -22.96
N LYS A 62 10.61 18.15 -21.77
CA LYS A 62 9.51 17.32 -21.26
C LYS A 62 8.40 18.22 -20.73
N VAL A 63 7.24 18.14 -21.38
CA VAL A 63 6.05 18.88 -20.98
C VAL A 63 5.11 17.93 -20.23
N GLY A 64 4.76 18.28 -19.00
CA GLY A 64 3.75 17.59 -18.21
C GLY A 64 2.40 18.30 -18.26
N LYS A 65 1.38 17.72 -17.65
CA LYS A 65 0.08 18.40 -17.44
C LYS A 65 -0.17 18.66 -15.97
N TYR A 66 -0.86 19.75 -15.64
CA TYR A 66 -1.23 20.05 -14.26
C TYR A 66 -2.63 20.64 -14.16
N VAL A 67 -3.24 20.42 -13.00
CA VAL A 67 -4.49 21.06 -12.61
C VAL A 67 -4.51 21.33 -11.11
N ARG A 68 -5.00 22.50 -10.71
CA ARG A 68 -5.38 22.78 -9.32
C ARG A 68 -6.84 22.43 -9.11
N VAL A 69 -7.12 21.66 -8.07
CA VAL A 69 -8.46 21.14 -7.74
C VAL A 69 -8.78 21.35 -6.26
N SER A 70 -10.06 21.52 -5.94
CA SER A 70 -10.51 21.55 -4.54
C SER A 70 -10.27 20.20 -3.86
N SER A 71 -9.91 20.21 -2.58
CA SER A 71 -9.86 19.03 -1.70
C SER A 71 -11.19 18.26 -1.61
N SER A 72 -12.31 18.90 -1.98
CA SER A 72 -13.65 18.31 -2.02
C SER A 72 -14.00 17.65 -3.37
N THR A 73 -13.17 17.83 -4.41
CA THR A 73 -13.45 17.38 -5.78
C THR A 73 -13.73 15.88 -5.84
N SER A 74 -14.76 15.48 -6.60
CA SER A 74 -15.15 14.09 -6.68
C SER A 74 -14.10 13.23 -7.41
N PRO A 75 -13.81 12.00 -6.93
CA PRO A 75 -12.91 11.07 -7.62
C PRO A 75 -13.31 10.77 -9.06
N LYS A 76 -14.63 10.72 -9.34
CA LYS A 76 -15.17 10.51 -10.70
C LYS A 76 -14.76 11.62 -11.66
N THR A 77 -14.84 12.88 -11.22
CA THR A 77 -14.44 14.04 -12.03
C THR A 77 -12.94 13.98 -12.35
N LEU A 78 -12.11 13.65 -11.37
CA LEU A 78 -10.66 13.51 -11.58
C LEU A 78 -10.33 12.35 -12.51
N TYR A 79 -11.02 11.21 -12.37
CA TYR A 79 -10.85 10.08 -13.27
C TYR A 79 -11.22 10.43 -14.72
N GLN A 80 -12.32 11.17 -14.92
CA GLN A 80 -12.70 11.69 -16.24
C GLN A 80 -11.68 12.69 -16.78
N LEU A 81 -11.13 13.57 -15.96
CA LEU A 81 -10.04 14.46 -16.35
C LEU A 81 -8.84 13.66 -16.89
N ILE A 82 -8.36 12.70 -16.09
CA ILE A 82 -7.17 11.91 -16.41
C ILE A 82 -7.39 11.11 -17.71
N THR A 83 -8.55 10.47 -17.87
CA THR A 83 -8.79 9.57 -19.02
C THR A 83 -9.26 10.30 -20.28
N GLN A 84 -10.14 11.29 -20.16
CA GLN A 84 -10.78 11.93 -21.31
C GLN A 84 -10.06 13.21 -21.75
N TYR A 85 -9.57 14.03 -20.82
CA TYR A 85 -8.98 15.34 -21.14
C TYR A 85 -7.46 15.27 -21.23
N TRP A 86 -6.81 14.49 -20.36
CA TRP A 86 -5.38 14.20 -20.50
C TRP A 86 -5.12 13.05 -21.48
N GLY A 87 -6.15 12.28 -21.84
CA GLY A 87 -6.05 11.22 -22.84
C GLY A 87 -5.24 10.02 -22.36
N LEU A 88 -5.15 9.79 -21.05
CA LEU A 88 -4.40 8.67 -20.51
C LEU A 88 -5.24 7.39 -20.58
N ASP A 89 -4.64 6.35 -21.16
CA ASP A 89 -5.23 5.00 -21.19
C ASP A 89 -5.45 4.45 -19.79
N ILE A 90 -6.54 3.71 -19.62
CA ILE A 90 -6.87 3.04 -18.35
C ILE A 90 -5.71 2.09 -17.98
N PRO A 91 -5.14 2.19 -16.77
CA PRO A 91 -3.94 1.42 -16.42
C PRO A 91 -4.25 -0.06 -16.24
N ASN A 92 -3.24 -0.90 -16.48
CA ASN A 92 -3.28 -2.32 -16.12
C ASN A 92 -3.05 -2.54 -14.61
N LEU A 93 -2.38 -1.60 -13.96
CA LEU A 93 -2.00 -1.63 -12.55
C LEU A 93 -1.87 -0.21 -12.01
N LEU A 94 -2.31 -0.01 -10.77
CA LEU A 94 -2.07 1.23 -10.03
C LEU A 94 -1.05 0.99 -8.91
N ILE A 95 0.08 1.70 -8.96
CA ILE A 95 1.11 1.66 -7.92
C ILE A 95 1.06 3.00 -7.17
N SER A 96 0.65 2.97 -5.90
CA SER A 96 0.70 4.13 -5.03
C SER A 96 1.98 4.11 -4.22
N VAL A 97 2.86 5.09 -4.39
CA VAL A 97 4.11 5.19 -3.60
C VAL A 97 3.97 6.32 -2.59
N THR A 98 4.19 5.99 -1.32
CA THR A 98 4.11 6.94 -0.20
C THR A 98 5.28 6.78 0.75
N GLY A 99 5.64 7.82 1.49
CA GLY A 99 6.78 7.75 2.37
C GLY A 99 7.24 9.05 2.98
N GLY A 100 8.50 9.08 3.38
CA GLY A 100 9.17 10.25 3.93
C GLY A 100 9.26 11.42 2.96
N ALA A 101 8.78 12.59 3.38
CA ALA A 101 8.90 13.84 2.62
C ALA A 101 10.22 14.59 2.85
N LYS A 102 11.03 14.18 3.84
CA LYS A 102 12.37 14.75 4.07
C LYS A 102 13.40 13.95 3.30
N ASN A 103 14.41 14.62 2.75
CA ASN A 103 15.53 13.94 2.09
C ASN A 103 16.22 12.98 3.05
N PHE A 104 16.50 11.77 2.56
CA PHE A 104 17.24 10.74 3.27
C PHE A 104 18.10 9.96 2.28
N SER A 105 19.25 9.49 2.76
CA SER A 105 20.11 8.60 1.99
C SER A 105 19.51 7.19 2.04
N MET A 106 19.07 6.70 0.89
CA MET A 106 18.57 5.34 0.74
C MET A 106 19.70 4.44 0.25
N LYS A 107 19.98 3.34 0.96
CA LYS A 107 20.95 2.32 0.51
C LYS A 107 20.39 1.43 -0.61
N MET A 108 19.08 1.45 -0.83
CA MET A 108 18.36 0.65 -1.82
C MET A 108 18.23 1.40 -3.15
N ARG A 109 18.44 0.70 -4.27
CA ARG A 109 18.14 1.21 -5.61
C ARG A 109 16.71 0.78 -5.98
N LEU A 110 15.75 1.71 -6.00
CA LEU A 110 14.37 1.46 -6.45
C LEU A 110 14.23 1.12 -7.94
N LYS A 111 15.35 1.02 -8.67
CA LYS A 111 15.42 0.91 -10.13
C LYS A 111 14.55 -0.21 -10.70
N ASN A 112 14.39 -1.31 -9.98
CA ASN A 112 13.72 -2.48 -10.53
C ASN A 112 12.18 -2.49 -10.34
N ILE A 113 11.63 -1.69 -9.41
CA ILE A 113 10.17 -1.49 -9.27
C ILE A 113 9.57 -1.01 -10.60
N PHE A 114 10.39 -0.29 -11.38
CA PHE A 114 9.99 0.33 -12.63
C PHE A 114 10.01 -0.63 -13.84
N HIS A 115 10.53 -1.86 -13.71
CA HIS A 115 10.30 -2.89 -14.73
C HIS A 115 8.80 -3.21 -14.85
N LEU A 116 8.05 -3.16 -13.74
CA LEU A 116 6.59 -3.29 -13.74
C LEU A 116 5.89 -2.12 -14.46
N CYS A 117 6.56 -0.99 -14.66
CA CYS A 117 5.99 0.17 -15.35
C CYS A 117 5.95 -0.01 -16.87
N SER A 118 6.75 -0.93 -17.41
CA SER A 118 6.71 -1.29 -18.84
C SER A 118 5.40 -1.96 -19.28
N THR A 119 4.54 -2.38 -18.33
CA THR A 119 3.26 -3.06 -18.61
C THR A 119 2.04 -2.14 -18.61
N GLY A 120 2.22 -0.81 -18.70
CA GLY A 120 1.11 0.14 -18.75
C GLY A 120 0.46 0.42 -17.38
N ALA A 121 1.30 0.51 -16.34
CA ALA A 121 0.90 0.90 -14.99
C ALA A 121 0.84 2.43 -14.84
N TRP A 122 0.01 2.92 -13.90
CA TRP A 122 0.09 4.29 -13.40
C TRP A 122 0.79 4.31 -12.04
N ILE A 123 1.69 5.28 -11.85
CA ILE A 123 2.36 5.52 -10.57
C ILE A 123 1.82 6.79 -9.95
N ILE A 124 1.24 6.69 -8.76
CA ILE A 124 0.77 7.83 -7.97
C ILE A 124 1.75 8.10 -6.84
N THR A 125 2.26 9.34 -6.74
CA THR A 125 3.15 9.78 -5.65
C THR A 125 2.69 11.12 -5.07
N GLY A 126 3.44 11.67 -4.10
CA GLY A 126 3.24 13.04 -3.62
C GLY A 126 3.69 14.16 -4.58
N GLY A 127 4.41 13.83 -5.67
CA GLY A 127 4.82 14.77 -6.73
C GLY A 127 5.89 15.82 -6.37
N SER A 128 6.34 15.89 -5.12
CA SER A 128 7.36 16.87 -4.70
C SER A 128 8.79 16.39 -4.98
N HIS A 129 9.72 17.32 -5.20
CA HIS A 129 11.14 17.05 -5.42
C HIS A 129 11.91 16.86 -4.10
N THR A 130 11.41 16.03 -3.20
CA THR A 130 12.05 15.71 -1.92
C THR A 130 11.68 14.31 -1.44
N GLY A 131 12.59 13.70 -0.66
CA GLY A 131 12.35 12.42 0.00
C GLY A 131 12.05 11.28 -0.98
N VAL A 132 11.05 10.46 -0.66
CA VAL A 132 10.69 9.29 -1.47
C VAL A 132 10.26 9.67 -2.89
N MET A 133 9.55 10.78 -3.04
CA MET A 133 9.04 11.22 -4.34
C MET A 133 10.18 11.58 -5.32
N LYS A 134 11.27 12.19 -4.82
CA LYS A 134 12.48 12.45 -5.61
C LYS A 134 13.18 11.17 -6.04
N HIS A 135 13.35 10.21 -5.13
CA HIS A 135 13.94 8.89 -5.44
C HIS A 135 13.12 8.14 -6.50
N VAL A 136 11.79 8.23 -6.45
CA VAL A 136 10.91 7.66 -7.48
C VAL A 136 11.11 8.36 -8.83
N GLY A 137 11.17 9.69 -8.84
CA GLY A 137 11.43 10.48 -10.04
C GLY A 137 12.77 10.14 -10.70
N GLU A 138 13.85 10.06 -9.91
CA GLU A 138 15.19 9.71 -10.38
C GLU A 138 15.22 8.29 -10.97
N ALA A 139 14.57 7.32 -10.30
CA ALA A 139 14.51 5.96 -10.77
C ALA A 139 13.67 5.79 -12.05
N LEU A 140 12.60 6.59 -12.22
CA LEU A 140 11.84 6.68 -13.47
C LEU A 140 12.71 7.22 -14.62
N GLN A 141 13.48 8.27 -14.36
CA GLN A 141 14.36 8.86 -15.35
C GLN A 141 15.46 7.86 -15.77
N ASP A 142 16.07 7.17 -14.82
CA ASP A 142 17.06 6.12 -15.08
C ASP A 142 16.47 4.98 -15.94
N PHE A 143 15.22 4.57 -15.67
CA PHE A 143 14.55 3.54 -16.46
C PHE A 143 14.28 4.00 -17.90
N ILE A 144 13.82 5.23 -18.10
CA ILE A 144 13.60 5.81 -19.44
C ILE A 144 14.92 5.89 -20.22
N MET A 145 16.02 6.26 -19.55
CA MET A 145 17.34 6.36 -20.20
C MET A 145 17.97 5.00 -20.52
N SER A 146 17.65 3.95 -19.77
CA SER A 146 18.26 2.62 -19.91
C SER A 146 17.46 1.66 -20.78
N SER A 147 16.16 1.88 -20.97
CA SER A 147 15.29 0.98 -21.73
C SER A 147 15.19 1.39 -23.21
N THR A 148 15.10 0.40 -24.11
CA THR A 148 14.65 0.59 -25.50
C THR A 148 13.14 0.83 -25.61
N TYR A 149 12.45 0.89 -24.47
CA TYR A 149 11.01 1.07 -24.36
C TYR A 149 10.63 2.50 -24.77
N LYS A 150 9.77 2.61 -25.79
CA LYS A 150 9.28 3.89 -26.32
C LYS A 150 7.91 4.30 -25.77
N GLY A 151 7.38 3.60 -24.78
CA GLY A 151 6.08 3.92 -24.19
C GLY A 151 6.19 5.01 -23.12
N ASP A 152 5.16 5.85 -23.03
CA ASP A 152 5.08 6.89 -22.00
C ASP A 152 4.77 6.28 -20.63
N ILE A 153 5.68 6.47 -19.68
CA ILE A 153 5.46 6.07 -18.29
C ILE A 153 4.62 7.15 -17.61
N VAL A 154 3.48 6.75 -17.05
CA VAL A 154 2.55 7.66 -16.40
C VAL A 154 2.86 7.75 -14.91
N ALA A 155 3.51 8.85 -14.52
CA ALA A 155 3.73 9.23 -13.13
C ALA A 155 2.88 10.47 -12.80
N ILE A 156 1.94 10.32 -11.86
CA ILE A 156 0.99 11.34 -11.41
C ILE A 156 1.39 11.78 -10.00
N GLY A 157 1.82 13.03 -9.86
CA GLY A 157 2.08 13.66 -8.57
C GLY A 157 0.81 14.28 -8.00
N ILE A 158 0.37 13.85 -6.81
CA ILE A 158 -0.74 14.48 -6.09
C ILE A 158 -0.16 15.25 -4.92
N ALA A 159 -0.15 16.58 -5.00
CA ALA A 159 0.50 17.47 -4.04
C ALA A 159 -0.48 18.48 -3.43
N SER A 160 -0.24 18.90 -2.19
CA SER A 160 -0.94 20.04 -1.59
C SER A 160 -0.54 21.35 -2.27
N TRP A 161 -1.47 22.08 -2.90
CA TRP A 161 -1.21 23.38 -3.54
C TRP A 161 -0.58 24.39 -2.57
N GLY A 162 -1.03 24.37 -1.32
CA GLY A 162 -0.53 25.19 -0.22
C GLY A 162 0.97 25.05 0.04
N THR A 163 1.58 23.93 -0.33
CA THR A 163 2.99 23.61 -0.07
C THR A 163 3.88 23.69 -1.30
N VAL A 164 3.32 24.00 -2.48
CA VAL A 164 4.10 24.10 -3.73
C VAL A 164 4.87 25.41 -3.78
N HIS A 165 6.19 25.32 -3.85
CA HIS A 165 7.07 26.48 -4.08
C HIS A 165 6.93 27.00 -5.51
N ASN A 166 7.13 28.31 -5.72
CA ASN A 166 7.00 28.98 -7.04
C ASN A 166 5.66 28.78 -7.77
N ARG A 167 4.59 28.40 -7.05
CA ARG A 167 3.27 28.12 -7.66
C ARG A 167 2.64 29.30 -8.39
N ASN A 168 3.08 30.54 -8.12
CA ASN A 168 2.55 31.73 -8.80
C ASN A 168 2.75 31.69 -10.31
N SER A 169 3.79 31.01 -10.81
CA SER A 169 4.00 30.84 -12.27
C SER A 169 2.98 29.90 -12.93
N LEU A 170 2.24 29.12 -12.13
CA LEU A 170 1.20 28.19 -12.57
C LEU A 170 -0.19 28.83 -12.60
N ILE A 171 -0.34 30.09 -12.20
CA ILE A 171 -1.63 30.78 -12.14
C ILE A 171 -1.87 31.54 -13.45
N CYS A 172 -2.84 31.09 -14.23
CA CYS A 172 -3.37 31.76 -15.41
C CYS A 172 -4.84 31.42 -15.61
N ARG A 173 -5.72 32.42 -15.51
CA ARG A 173 -7.19 32.24 -15.61
C ARG A 173 -7.66 31.57 -16.89
N THR A 174 -6.93 31.76 -17.99
CA THR A 174 -7.25 31.17 -19.31
C THR A 174 -6.55 29.83 -19.54
N GLY A 175 -5.78 29.34 -18.56
CA GLY A 175 -4.87 28.21 -18.68
C GLY A 175 -3.51 28.60 -19.28
N SER A 176 -2.49 27.80 -18.99
CA SER A 176 -1.12 27.99 -19.49
C SER A 176 -0.62 26.76 -20.24
N PHE A 177 -0.14 26.93 -21.47
CA PHE A 177 0.24 25.82 -22.35
C PHE A 177 1.53 26.12 -23.15
N PRO A 178 2.73 26.07 -22.54
CA PRO A 178 3.03 25.65 -21.17
C PRO A 178 3.20 26.81 -20.17
N ALA A 179 3.00 26.53 -18.89
CA ALA A 179 3.53 27.31 -17.78
C ALA A 179 5.01 26.96 -17.56
N GLU A 180 5.85 27.98 -17.47
CA GLU A 180 7.26 27.80 -17.09
C GLU A 180 7.38 27.70 -15.57
N TYR A 181 7.96 26.60 -15.11
CA TYR A 181 8.17 26.34 -13.70
C TYR A 181 9.67 26.22 -13.40
N ILE A 182 10.14 27.02 -12.45
CA ILE A 182 11.53 27.03 -12.01
C ILE A 182 11.65 26.17 -10.76
N LEU A 183 12.41 25.09 -10.88
CA LEU A 183 12.80 24.25 -9.76
C LEU A 183 13.93 24.95 -8.99
N ASP A 184 13.60 25.50 -7.83
CA ASP A 184 14.51 26.26 -6.97
C ASP A 184 14.50 25.67 -5.55
N GLU A 185 15.45 24.76 -5.30
CA GLU A 185 15.60 24.14 -3.99
C GLU A 185 16.20 25.08 -2.93
N GLU A 186 16.90 26.14 -3.35
CA GLU A 186 17.66 27.02 -2.46
C GLU A 186 16.74 27.97 -1.69
N THR A 187 15.68 28.47 -2.34
CA THR A 187 14.79 29.48 -1.75
C THR A 187 13.45 28.92 -1.24
N GLN A 188 13.19 27.62 -1.38
CA GLN A 188 11.88 27.02 -1.06
C GLN A 188 11.50 27.07 0.44
N GLY A 189 12.48 27.24 1.33
CA GLY A 189 12.24 27.34 2.78
C GLY A 189 11.48 26.13 3.34
N SER A 190 10.26 26.36 3.84
CA SER A 190 9.38 25.31 4.38
C SER A 190 8.43 24.68 3.36
N LEU A 191 8.42 25.18 2.13
CA LEU A 191 7.65 24.66 1.00
C LEU A 191 8.46 23.58 0.25
N SER A 192 7.88 22.99 -0.78
CA SER A 192 8.51 21.97 -1.61
C SER A 192 8.32 22.27 -3.10
N CYS A 193 9.38 22.11 -3.89
CA CYS A 193 9.28 22.14 -5.36
C CYS A 193 8.55 20.91 -5.90
N LEU A 194 7.97 21.02 -7.10
CA LEU A 194 7.47 19.88 -7.87
C LEU A 194 8.63 19.13 -8.54
N ASP A 195 8.49 17.81 -8.68
CA ASP A 195 9.51 16.94 -9.27
C ASP A 195 9.40 16.84 -10.80
N SER A 196 10.46 17.23 -11.51
CA SER A 196 10.46 17.31 -12.98
C SER A 196 10.32 15.97 -13.72
N ASN A 197 10.49 14.83 -13.03
CA ASN A 197 10.41 13.53 -13.67
C ASN A 197 8.97 13.01 -13.76
N HIS A 198 8.02 13.64 -13.07
CA HIS A 198 6.60 13.31 -13.15
C HIS A 198 5.96 13.83 -14.44
N SER A 199 4.95 13.11 -14.93
CA SER A 199 4.25 13.41 -16.18
C SER A 199 3.01 14.29 -15.98
N HIS A 200 2.36 14.17 -14.82
CA HIS A 200 1.09 14.81 -14.53
C HIS A 200 1.04 15.26 -13.07
N PHE A 201 0.32 16.35 -12.79
CA PHE A 201 0.14 16.88 -11.44
C PHE A 201 -1.31 17.20 -11.12
N ILE A 202 -1.77 16.72 -9.96
CA ILE A 202 -3.04 17.12 -9.34
C ILE A 202 -2.68 17.89 -8.08
N LEU A 203 -2.91 19.20 -8.11
CA LEU A 203 -2.56 20.11 -7.02
C LEU A 203 -3.81 20.37 -6.17
N VAL A 204 -3.89 19.70 -5.03
CA VAL A 204 -5.05 19.69 -4.15
C VAL A 204 -5.05 20.90 -3.24
N ASP A 205 -6.15 21.63 -3.22
CA ASP A 205 -6.26 22.89 -2.51
C ASP A 205 -7.42 22.88 -1.50
N ASP A 206 -7.12 23.17 -0.24
CA ASP A 206 -8.10 23.51 0.81
C ASP A 206 -8.08 25.01 1.16
N GLY A 207 -7.30 25.77 0.39
CA GLY A 207 -7.05 27.19 0.54
C GLY A 207 -6.01 27.55 1.60
N THR A 208 -5.37 26.59 2.26
CA THR A 208 -4.33 26.86 3.26
C THR A 208 -2.94 27.05 2.64
N HIS A 209 -2.05 27.70 3.37
CA HIS A 209 -0.64 27.91 3.02
C HIS A 209 0.25 27.07 3.94
N GLY A 210 1.20 26.34 3.36
CA GLY A 210 2.23 25.60 4.10
C GLY A 210 1.75 24.38 4.90
N LYS A 211 0.47 23.99 4.78
CA LYS A 211 -0.05 22.78 5.44
C LYS A 211 0.10 21.56 4.54
N TYR A 212 0.87 20.59 5.01
CA TYR A 212 1.09 19.31 4.33
C TYR A 212 -0.02 18.31 4.64
N GLY A 213 -0.24 17.37 3.72
CA GLY A 213 -1.16 16.24 3.92
C GLY A 213 -2.63 16.54 3.62
N VAL A 214 -2.94 17.72 3.05
CA VAL A 214 -4.29 18.08 2.61
C VAL A 214 -4.78 17.12 1.52
N GLU A 215 -3.86 16.58 0.73
CA GLU A 215 -4.16 15.68 -0.37
C GLU A 215 -4.54 14.26 0.07
N ILE A 216 -4.18 13.82 1.28
CA ILE A 216 -4.28 12.42 1.72
C ILE A 216 -5.72 11.85 1.55
N PRO A 217 -6.79 12.54 2.00
CA PRO A 217 -8.14 12.02 1.88
C PRO A 217 -8.61 11.93 0.42
N LEU A 218 -8.26 12.92 -0.41
CA LEU A 218 -8.64 12.95 -1.83
C LEU A 218 -7.88 11.87 -2.61
N ARG A 219 -6.57 11.74 -2.36
CA ARG A 219 -5.72 10.68 -2.93
C ARG A 219 -6.30 9.29 -2.63
N SER A 220 -6.62 9.00 -1.37
CA SER A 220 -7.18 7.71 -0.97
C SER A 220 -8.53 7.40 -1.65
N LYS A 221 -9.41 8.41 -1.78
CA LYS A 221 -10.68 8.26 -2.49
C LYS A 221 -10.49 8.07 -3.99
N LEU A 222 -9.53 8.76 -4.60
CA LEU A 222 -9.21 8.64 -6.02
C LEU A 222 -8.64 7.26 -6.34
N GLU A 223 -7.65 6.81 -5.58
CA GLU A 223 -7.04 5.49 -5.71
C GLU A 223 -8.08 4.36 -5.61
N LYS A 224 -8.97 4.43 -4.61
CA LYS A 224 -10.09 3.50 -4.47
C LYS A 224 -11.04 3.55 -5.66
N TYR A 225 -11.40 4.74 -6.12
CA TYR A 225 -12.29 4.88 -7.27
C TYR A 225 -11.67 4.25 -8.52
N ILE A 226 -10.37 4.48 -8.76
CA ILE A 226 -9.65 3.88 -9.90
C ILE A 226 -9.63 2.35 -9.78
N SER A 227 -9.32 1.78 -8.61
CA SER A 227 -9.25 0.32 -8.43
C SER A 227 -10.61 -0.38 -8.60
N GLU A 228 -11.72 0.34 -8.40
CA GLU A 228 -13.07 -0.15 -8.65
C GLU A 228 -13.50 -0.07 -10.13
N GLN A 229 -12.78 0.69 -10.97
CA GLN A 229 -13.06 0.77 -12.40
C GLN A 229 -12.71 -0.54 -13.10
N THR A 230 -13.37 -0.79 -14.23
CA THR A 230 -13.13 -2.00 -15.02
C THR A 230 -12.48 -1.69 -16.35
N LYS A 231 -11.45 -2.47 -16.69
CA LYS A 231 -10.81 -2.50 -18.01
C LYS A 231 -11.24 -3.77 -18.72
N VAL A 232 -11.66 -3.65 -19.98
CA VAL A 232 -11.98 -4.81 -20.83
C VAL A 232 -10.71 -5.24 -21.56
N LYS A 233 -10.25 -6.47 -21.32
CA LYS A 233 -9.12 -7.07 -22.02
C LYS A 233 -9.52 -8.48 -22.48
N GLY A 234 -9.39 -8.76 -23.77
CA GLY A 234 -9.75 -10.07 -24.34
C GLY A 234 -11.24 -10.47 -24.16
N GLY A 235 -12.15 -9.49 -24.05
CA GLY A 235 -13.58 -9.74 -23.83
C GLY A 235 -14.02 -9.92 -22.38
N VAL A 236 -13.09 -9.86 -21.41
CA VAL A 236 -13.41 -9.95 -19.97
C VAL A 236 -13.16 -8.61 -19.29
N ALA A 237 -14.13 -8.15 -18.50
CA ALA A 237 -14.00 -6.96 -17.66
C ALA A 237 -13.21 -7.30 -16.38
N ILE A 238 -12.19 -6.53 -16.05
CA ILE A 238 -11.36 -6.71 -14.85
C ILE A 238 -11.31 -5.41 -14.06
N LYS A 239 -11.46 -5.48 -12.73
CA LYS A 239 -11.05 -4.40 -11.83
C LYS A 239 -9.55 -4.11 -11.92
N ILE A 240 -9.19 -2.84 -11.76
CA ILE A 240 -7.78 -2.42 -11.82
C ILE A 240 -7.09 -2.82 -10.50
N PRO A 241 -6.05 -3.68 -10.53
CA PRO A 241 -5.28 -4.02 -9.33
C PRO A 241 -4.55 -2.78 -8.80
N ILE A 242 -4.48 -2.67 -7.47
CA ILE A 242 -3.77 -1.59 -6.77
C ILE A 242 -2.85 -2.17 -5.70
N VAL A 243 -1.68 -1.57 -5.55
CA VAL A 243 -0.72 -1.84 -4.47
C VAL A 243 -0.16 -0.52 -3.94
N CYS A 244 0.03 -0.43 -2.63
CA CYS A 244 0.68 0.70 -1.97
C CYS A 244 2.11 0.31 -1.55
N VAL A 245 3.13 1.04 -1.98
CA VAL A 245 4.53 0.84 -1.61
C VAL A 245 4.93 1.93 -0.63
N VAL A 246 5.48 1.52 0.51
CA VAL A 246 5.79 2.41 1.63
C VAL A 246 7.29 2.39 1.91
N LEU A 247 7.90 3.57 1.88
CA LEU A 247 9.31 3.77 2.21
C LEU A 247 9.46 4.86 3.27
N GLU A 248 10.18 4.56 4.35
CA GLU A 248 10.34 5.47 5.47
C GLU A 248 8.94 5.91 5.99
N GLY A 249 8.79 7.13 6.49
CA GLY A 249 7.52 7.81 6.66
C GLY A 249 7.32 8.41 8.05
N GLY A 250 6.34 9.29 8.11
CA GLY A 250 5.91 9.97 9.33
C GLY A 250 4.41 9.80 9.61
N PRO A 251 3.80 10.75 10.34
CA PRO A 251 2.36 10.73 10.64
C PRO A 251 1.49 10.62 9.39
N GLY A 252 1.71 11.48 8.40
CA GLY A 252 0.92 11.46 7.16
C GLY A 252 1.09 10.16 6.38
N THR A 253 2.28 9.54 6.42
CA THR A 253 2.50 8.23 5.81
C THR A 253 1.67 7.15 6.52
N LEU A 254 1.65 7.14 7.86
CA LEU A 254 0.83 6.20 8.63
C LEU A 254 -0.67 6.36 8.32
N ASP A 255 -1.14 7.60 8.14
CA ASP A 255 -2.52 7.89 7.72
C ASP A 255 -2.82 7.33 6.34
N THR A 256 -1.92 7.52 5.37
CA THR A 256 -2.04 6.96 4.03
C THR A 256 -2.10 5.44 4.06
N ILE A 257 -1.23 4.78 4.84
CA ILE A 257 -1.23 3.32 5.00
C ILE A 257 -2.55 2.83 5.60
N TYR A 258 -3.00 3.46 6.68
CA TYR A 258 -4.23 3.10 7.37
C TYR A 258 -5.45 3.22 6.44
N ASN A 259 -5.51 4.31 5.66
CA ASN A 259 -6.57 4.53 4.69
C ASN A 259 -6.52 3.53 3.52
N ALA A 260 -5.32 3.19 3.03
CA ALA A 260 -5.14 2.19 1.97
C ALA A 260 -5.68 0.82 2.40
N ILE A 261 -5.32 0.35 3.60
CA ILE A 261 -5.75 -0.95 4.13
C ILE A 261 -7.25 -0.99 4.38
N ASN A 262 -7.83 0.08 4.93
CA ASN A 262 -9.29 0.18 5.11
C ASN A 262 -10.06 0.14 3.77
N ASN A 263 -9.41 0.52 2.67
CA ASN A 263 -9.96 0.43 1.32
C ASN A 263 -9.65 -0.91 0.63
N GLY A 264 -8.99 -1.85 1.31
CA GLY A 264 -8.60 -3.15 0.75
C GLY A 264 -7.38 -3.11 -0.16
N THR A 265 -6.59 -2.03 -0.11
CA THR A 265 -5.33 -1.92 -0.86
C THR A 265 -4.20 -2.54 -0.04
N PRO A 266 -3.52 -3.60 -0.54
CA PRO A 266 -2.37 -4.17 0.14
C PRO A 266 -1.19 -3.19 0.16
N CYS A 267 -0.43 -3.22 1.26
CA CYS A 267 0.72 -2.36 1.48
C CYS A 267 2.01 -3.18 1.55
N VAL A 268 2.96 -2.90 0.65
CA VAL A 268 4.32 -3.43 0.68
C VAL A 268 5.18 -2.47 1.52
N ILE A 269 5.67 -2.97 2.65
CA ILE A 269 6.51 -2.20 3.57
C ILE A 269 7.96 -2.58 3.33
N VAL A 270 8.80 -1.61 3.00
CA VAL A 270 10.23 -1.84 2.78
C VAL A 270 10.97 -1.76 4.12
N GLU A 271 11.34 -2.92 4.68
CA GLU A 271 12.16 -2.99 5.88
C GLU A 271 13.56 -2.38 5.62
N GLY A 272 14.12 -1.71 6.62
CA GLY A 272 15.40 -1.00 6.51
C GLY A 272 15.30 0.39 5.89
N SER A 273 14.10 0.82 5.46
CA SER A 273 13.88 2.16 4.91
C SER A 273 13.76 3.26 5.98
N GLY A 274 13.56 2.88 7.25
CA GLY A 274 13.57 3.80 8.39
C GLY A 274 12.19 4.18 8.93
N ARG A 275 12.20 4.88 10.07
CA ARG A 275 11.03 5.54 10.71
C ARG A 275 9.80 4.63 10.80
N ILE A 276 8.63 5.04 10.31
CA ILE A 276 7.39 4.27 10.51
C ILE A 276 7.37 2.95 9.76
N ALA A 277 8.02 2.85 8.60
CA ALA A 277 8.12 1.60 7.85
C ALA A 277 8.82 0.51 8.70
N ASP A 278 9.95 0.84 9.33
CA ASP A 278 10.66 -0.11 10.19
C ASP A 278 9.93 -0.41 11.51
N VAL A 279 9.22 0.58 12.07
CA VAL A 279 8.37 0.33 13.25
C VAL A 279 7.33 -0.73 12.91
N ILE A 280 6.67 -0.61 11.75
CA ILE A 280 5.65 -1.56 11.27
C ILE A 280 6.28 -2.92 10.95
N ALA A 281 7.39 -2.97 10.21
CA ALA A 281 8.08 -4.20 9.84
C ALA A 281 8.57 -4.99 11.06
N GLN A 282 8.98 -4.33 12.14
CA GLN A 282 9.44 -5.04 13.33
C GLN A 282 8.33 -5.62 14.21
N VAL A 283 7.07 -5.24 13.97
CA VAL A 283 5.92 -5.72 14.76
C VAL A 283 4.95 -6.59 13.95
N SER A 284 5.08 -6.61 12.62
CA SER A 284 4.29 -7.42 11.67
C SER A 284 4.20 -8.91 12.05
N ASN A 285 5.33 -9.48 12.47
CA ASN A 285 5.44 -10.90 12.81
C ASN A 285 4.91 -11.22 14.23
N LEU A 286 4.39 -10.22 14.95
CA LEU A 286 3.83 -10.39 16.28
C LEU A 286 2.30 -10.50 16.22
N PRO A 287 1.69 -11.42 16.98
CA PRO A 287 0.24 -11.49 17.08
C PRO A 287 -0.30 -10.19 17.72
N SER A 288 -1.49 -9.75 17.30
CA SER A 288 -2.04 -8.43 17.63
C SER A 288 -2.08 -8.11 19.13
N HIS A 289 -2.30 -9.10 19.99
CA HIS A 289 -2.33 -8.93 21.46
C HIS A 289 -0.97 -8.61 22.09
N LYS A 290 0.15 -8.84 21.38
CA LYS A 290 1.50 -8.48 21.83
C LYS A 290 1.89 -7.05 21.45
N ILE A 291 1.09 -6.39 20.61
CA ILE A 291 1.35 -5.04 20.12
C ILE A 291 0.67 -4.08 21.08
N ASN A 292 1.44 -3.61 22.06
CA ASN A 292 0.99 -2.67 23.08
C ASN A 292 1.72 -1.33 22.97
N ILE A 293 1.21 -0.34 23.71
CA ILE A 293 1.74 1.03 23.73
C ILE A 293 3.23 1.02 24.10
N CYS A 294 3.64 0.23 25.09
CA CYS A 294 5.04 0.16 25.55
C CYS A 294 5.99 -0.34 24.45
N LEU A 295 5.58 -1.37 23.69
CA LEU A 295 6.36 -1.87 22.56
C LEU A 295 6.50 -0.80 21.47
N ILE A 296 5.38 -0.20 21.05
CA ILE A 296 5.40 0.84 20.00
C ILE A 296 6.21 2.04 20.44
N GLN A 297 6.04 2.49 21.68
CA GLN A 297 6.81 3.58 22.27
C GLN A 297 8.32 3.30 22.25
N LYS A 298 8.73 2.08 22.62
CA LYS A 298 10.14 1.65 22.51
C LYS A 298 10.64 1.63 21.07
N LYS A 299 9.83 1.22 20.10
CA LYS A 299 10.22 1.24 18.68
C LYS A 299 10.31 2.67 18.15
N LEU A 300 9.37 3.54 18.51
CA LEU A 300 9.38 4.96 18.15
C LEU A 300 10.63 5.66 18.69
N SER A 301 11.07 5.39 19.92
CA SER A 301 12.29 6.01 20.45
C SER A 301 13.56 5.57 19.71
N ILE A 302 13.57 4.37 19.13
CA ILE A 302 14.68 3.86 18.32
C ILE A 302 14.69 4.48 16.92
N PHE A 303 13.53 4.59 16.28
CA PHE A 303 13.42 4.98 14.86
C PHE A 303 13.14 6.46 14.62
N PHE A 304 12.66 7.19 15.63
CA PHE A 304 12.41 8.63 15.60
C PHE A 304 13.31 9.39 16.59
N LYS A 305 14.57 8.97 16.79
CA LYS A 305 15.49 9.53 17.82
C LYS A 305 15.44 11.05 17.95
N ASP A 306 15.51 11.77 16.83
CA ASP A 306 15.61 13.24 16.82
C ASP A 306 14.25 13.97 16.98
N SER A 307 13.14 13.24 16.91
CA SER A 307 11.79 13.80 16.93
C SER A 307 10.85 13.09 17.91
N TYR A 308 11.37 12.15 18.70
CA TYR A 308 10.61 11.35 19.63
C TYR A 308 9.96 12.22 20.73
N GLU A 309 10.66 13.27 21.17
CA GLU A 309 10.15 14.23 22.17
C GLU A 309 8.89 14.98 21.69
N LEU A 310 8.66 15.04 20.37
CA LEU A 310 7.46 15.68 19.79
C LEU A 310 6.23 14.76 19.82
N PHE A 311 6.37 13.50 20.24
CA PHE A 311 5.25 12.57 20.35
C PHE A 311 4.54 12.76 21.69
N THR A 312 3.28 13.22 21.62
CA THR A 312 2.38 13.21 22.77
C THR A 312 1.86 11.80 23.06
N GLU A 313 1.47 11.52 24.30
CA GLU A 313 0.89 10.22 24.68
C GLU A 313 -0.31 9.84 23.81
N ASN A 314 -1.19 10.81 23.52
CA ASN A 314 -2.34 10.62 22.65
C ASN A 314 -1.93 10.13 21.24
N LYS A 315 -0.86 10.69 20.69
CA LYS A 315 -0.34 10.32 19.37
C LYS A 315 0.23 8.91 19.37
N ILE A 316 0.90 8.50 20.45
CA ILE A 316 1.44 7.14 20.59
C ILE A 316 0.30 6.11 20.68
N VAL A 317 -0.77 6.42 21.43
CA VAL A 317 -1.96 5.57 21.51
C VAL A 317 -2.63 5.42 20.14
N GLU A 318 -2.80 6.53 19.43
CA GLU A 318 -3.36 6.54 18.08
C GLU A 318 -2.51 5.69 17.11
N TRP A 319 -1.19 5.88 17.13
CA TRP A 319 -0.27 5.13 16.27
C TRP A 319 -0.28 3.65 16.60
N THR A 320 -0.33 3.28 17.87
CA THR A 320 -0.43 1.88 18.32
C THR A 320 -1.69 1.21 17.75
N LYS A 321 -2.82 1.94 17.75
CA LYS A 321 -4.07 1.46 17.17
C LYS A 321 -3.96 1.29 15.65
N LYS A 322 -3.38 2.27 14.95
CA LYS A 322 -3.21 2.20 13.48
C LYS A 322 -2.27 1.06 13.09
N VAL A 323 -1.08 0.97 13.71
CA VAL A 323 -0.09 -0.07 13.44
C VAL A 323 -0.65 -1.47 13.69
N SER A 324 -1.38 -1.69 14.79
CA SER A 324 -1.93 -3.02 15.08
C SER A 324 -2.98 -3.49 14.06
N LEU A 325 -3.72 -2.56 13.42
CA LEU A 325 -4.67 -2.86 12.35
C LEU A 325 -3.99 -3.06 10.99
N THR A 326 -2.89 -2.34 10.74
CA THR A 326 -2.15 -2.36 9.48
C THR A 326 -1.49 -3.72 9.17
N ILE A 327 -1.16 -4.51 10.20
CA ILE A 327 -0.35 -5.74 10.05
C ILE A 327 -1.03 -6.85 9.25
N ILE A 328 -2.35 -6.82 9.15
CA ILE A 328 -3.14 -7.89 8.52
C ILE A 328 -2.85 -8.03 7.01
N GLN A 329 -2.26 -7.02 6.36
CA GLN A 329 -2.09 -6.97 4.89
C GLN A 329 -0.66 -6.62 4.44
N ILE A 330 0.36 -6.82 5.28
CA ILE A 330 1.75 -6.44 4.96
C ILE A 330 2.46 -7.56 4.20
N LEU A 331 3.18 -7.18 3.15
CA LEU A 331 4.23 -7.99 2.55
C LEU A 331 5.57 -7.32 2.83
N GLU A 332 6.47 -8.07 3.46
CA GLU A 332 7.83 -7.63 3.80
C GLU A 332 8.75 -7.85 2.59
N GLY A 333 9.36 -6.77 2.09
CA GLY A 333 10.55 -6.90 1.24
C GLY A 333 11.77 -7.08 2.14
N LYS A 334 12.42 -8.25 2.07
CA LYS A 334 13.70 -8.47 2.77
C LYS A 334 14.87 -7.85 1.98
N ASP A 335 16.03 -7.73 2.64
CA ASP A 335 17.25 -7.14 2.10
C ASP A 335 17.74 -7.88 0.83
N GLY A 336 17.26 -7.45 -0.34
CA GLY A 336 17.69 -7.96 -1.64
C GLY A 336 17.19 -7.11 -2.82
N GLN A 337 18.05 -6.90 -3.83
CA GLN A 337 17.72 -6.19 -5.07
C GLN A 337 16.61 -6.88 -5.91
N GLN A 338 16.30 -8.15 -5.63
CA GLN A 338 15.22 -8.93 -6.26
C GLN A 338 13.93 -8.95 -5.41
N ASP A 339 13.98 -8.51 -4.14
CA ASP A 339 12.91 -8.81 -3.18
C ASP A 339 11.75 -7.81 -3.20
N ILE A 340 11.96 -6.56 -3.66
CA ILE A 340 10.87 -5.57 -3.72
C ILE A 340 9.94 -5.85 -4.90
N ASP A 341 10.48 -6.16 -6.07
CA ASP A 341 9.65 -6.45 -7.26
C ASP A 341 8.87 -7.74 -7.03
N VAL A 342 9.53 -8.75 -6.46
CA VAL A 342 8.89 -9.99 -6.03
C VAL A 342 7.82 -9.68 -4.99
N ALA A 343 8.06 -8.83 -3.99
CA ALA A 343 7.03 -8.46 -3.01
C ALA A 343 5.84 -7.71 -3.62
N ILE A 344 6.08 -6.81 -4.59
CA ILE A 344 5.02 -6.12 -5.33
C ILE A 344 4.23 -7.10 -6.19
N LEU A 345 4.92 -7.95 -6.95
CA LEU A 345 4.30 -8.98 -7.77
C LEU A 345 3.57 -10.01 -6.91
N GLN A 346 4.09 -10.37 -5.74
CA GLN A 346 3.44 -11.20 -4.73
C GLN A 346 2.15 -10.53 -4.20
N ALA A 347 2.19 -9.22 -3.93
CA ALA A 347 1.00 -8.44 -3.56
C ALA A 347 -0.04 -8.47 -4.67
N MET A 348 0.41 -8.35 -5.91
CA MET A 348 -0.44 -8.44 -7.09
C MET A 348 -1.01 -9.85 -7.26
N ILE A 349 -0.20 -10.91 -7.18
CA ILE A 349 -0.66 -12.31 -7.25
C ILE A 349 -1.69 -12.55 -6.15
N TYR A 350 -1.44 -12.11 -4.93
CA TYR A 350 -2.38 -12.28 -3.82
C TYR A 350 -3.75 -11.63 -4.15
N ASN A 351 -3.74 -10.40 -4.67
CA ASN A 351 -4.96 -9.74 -5.16
C ASN A 351 -5.61 -10.49 -6.33
N LEU A 352 -4.84 -10.96 -7.31
CA LEU A 352 -5.36 -11.69 -8.46
C LEU A 352 -5.92 -13.06 -8.06
N VAL A 353 -5.32 -13.74 -7.08
CA VAL A 353 -5.84 -14.98 -6.47
C VAL A 353 -7.16 -14.70 -5.77
N ALA A 354 -7.23 -13.64 -4.95
CA ALA A 354 -8.46 -13.22 -4.30
C ALA A 354 -9.57 -12.92 -5.32
N TRP A 355 -9.22 -12.30 -6.45
CA TRP A 355 -10.14 -11.97 -7.53
C TRP A 355 -10.39 -13.13 -8.52
N ASN A 356 -9.72 -14.26 -8.34
CA ASN A 356 -9.77 -15.42 -9.23
C ASN A 356 -9.44 -15.10 -10.70
N ARG A 357 -8.41 -14.28 -10.94
CA ARG A 357 -7.97 -13.82 -12.27
C ARG A 357 -6.63 -14.42 -12.67
N VAL A 358 -6.64 -15.72 -12.93
CA VAL A 358 -5.46 -16.48 -13.38
C VAL A 358 -4.95 -16.03 -14.75
N ASP A 359 -5.85 -15.51 -15.59
CA ASP A 359 -5.58 -15.03 -16.94
C ASP A 359 -4.63 -13.82 -16.94
N ILE A 360 -4.86 -12.87 -16.03
CA ILE A 360 -4.00 -11.70 -15.86
C ILE A 360 -2.69 -12.07 -15.21
N ALA A 361 -2.72 -12.97 -14.23
CA ALA A 361 -1.49 -13.46 -13.62
C ALA A 361 -0.58 -14.09 -14.69
N ARG A 362 -1.15 -14.89 -15.59
CA ARG A 362 -0.38 -15.50 -16.69
C ARG A 362 0.15 -14.46 -17.68
N SER A 363 -0.62 -13.42 -18.01
CA SER A 363 -0.19 -12.44 -19.03
C SER A 363 0.70 -11.31 -18.52
N GLU A 364 0.57 -10.91 -17.26
CA GLU A 364 1.25 -9.72 -16.71
C GLU A 364 2.33 -10.05 -15.67
N ILE A 365 2.29 -11.23 -15.05
CA ILE A 365 3.17 -11.60 -13.92
C ILE A 365 4.08 -12.77 -14.26
N PHE A 366 3.55 -13.78 -14.94
CA PHE A 366 4.30 -14.96 -15.38
C PHE A 366 4.66 -14.85 -16.86
N THR A 367 5.37 -13.79 -17.22
CA THR A 367 5.92 -13.59 -18.58
C THR A 367 7.28 -14.29 -18.72
N GLU A 368 7.74 -14.50 -19.96
CA GLU A 368 9.04 -15.12 -20.25
C GLU A 368 10.23 -14.29 -19.74
N ASP A 369 9.99 -13.02 -19.39
CA ASP A 369 11.02 -12.07 -19.00
C ASP A 369 11.40 -12.17 -17.51
N HIS A 370 10.67 -12.96 -16.70
CA HIS A 370 10.90 -13.08 -15.26
C HIS A 370 10.93 -14.55 -14.77
N GLU A 371 12.09 -15.00 -14.29
CA GLU A 371 12.25 -16.32 -13.67
C GLU A 371 11.87 -16.30 -12.19
N TRP A 372 10.77 -16.98 -11.85
CA TRP A 372 10.30 -17.14 -10.48
C TRP A 372 11.01 -18.29 -9.77
N LYS A 373 11.49 -18.07 -8.54
CA LYS A 373 11.93 -19.19 -7.68
C LYS A 373 10.70 -19.88 -7.10
N PRO A 374 10.63 -21.23 -7.12
CA PRO A 374 9.48 -21.97 -6.59
C PRO A 374 9.12 -21.62 -5.13
N PHE A 375 10.12 -21.33 -4.31
CA PHE A 375 9.93 -20.96 -2.89
C PHE A 375 9.17 -19.64 -2.72
N ASP A 376 9.40 -18.66 -3.60
CA ASP A 376 8.76 -17.34 -3.54
C ASP A 376 7.25 -17.43 -3.85
N LEU A 377 6.82 -18.51 -4.50
CA LEU A 377 5.42 -18.77 -4.82
C LEU A 377 4.70 -19.62 -3.75
N HIS A 378 5.42 -20.16 -2.75
CA HIS A 378 4.81 -21.00 -1.70
C HIS A 378 3.69 -20.28 -0.91
N PRO A 379 3.84 -19.01 -0.48
CA PRO A 379 2.75 -18.32 0.22
C PRO A 379 1.50 -18.16 -0.66
N MET A 380 1.69 -17.91 -1.96
CA MET A 380 0.61 -17.74 -2.94
C MET A 380 -0.08 -19.07 -3.25
N MET A 381 0.68 -20.16 -3.32
CA MET A 381 0.14 -21.52 -3.40
C MET A 381 -0.74 -21.84 -2.18
N ALA A 382 -0.27 -21.53 -0.96
CA ALA A 382 -1.08 -21.71 0.25
C ALA A 382 -2.37 -20.88 0.22
N ALA A 383 -2.28 -19.61 -0.18
CA ALA A 383 -3.45 -18.74 -0.34
C ALA A 383 -4.45 -19.27 -1.37
N ALA A 384 -3.96 -19.75 -2.52
CA ALA A 384 -4.81 -20.33 -3.57
C ALA A 384 -5.48 -21.64 -3.12
N LEU A 385 -4.80 -22.47 -2.32
CA LEU A 385 -5.36 -23.67 -1.72
C LEU A 385 -6.47 -23.32 -0.71
N ILE A 386 -6.21 -22.39 0.21
CA ILE A 386 -7.18 -21.94 1.22
C ILE A 386 -8.42 -21.32 0.55
N ALA A 387 -8.20 -20.51 -0.50
CA ALA A 387 -9.28 -19.84 -1.24
C ALA A 387 -9.96 -20.73 -2.30
N ASN A 388 -9.57 -22.01 -2.38
CA ASN A 388 -10.07 -22.98 -3.36
C ASN A 388 -10.03 -22.47 -4.82
N LYS A 389 -8.84 -22.06 -5.28
CA LYS A 389 -8.58 -21.52 -6.62
C LYS A 389 -7.74 -22.49 -7.47
N PRO A 390 -8.35 -23.54 -8.07
CA PRO A 390 -7.61 -24.62 -8.72
C PRO A 390 -6.80 -24.16 -9.94
N GLU A 391 -7.27 -23.16 -10.69
CA GLU A 391 -6.52 -22.63 -11.84
C GLU A 391 -5.20 -21.96 -11.44
N PHE A 392 -5.17 -21.29 -10.28
CA PHE A 392 -3.93 -20.74 -9.72
C PHE A 392 -2.99 -21.85 -9.23
N VAL A 393 -3.53 -22.89 -8.59
CA VAL A 393 -2.74 -24.07 -8.20
C VAL A 393 -2.08 -24.69 -9.43
N LYS A 394 -2.84 -24.86 -10.52
CA LYS A 394 -2.31 -25.37 -11.79
C LYS A 394 -1.23 -24.46 -12.36
N LEU A 395 -1.46 -23.16 -12.41
CA LEU A 395 -0.47 -22.17 -12.86
C LEU A 395 0.82 -22.28 -12.03
N PHE A 396 0.74 -22.34 -10.71
CA PHE A 396 1.92 -22.43 -9.85
C PHE A 396 2.68 -23.76 -10.02
N LEU A 397 1.99 -24.86 -10.31
CA LEU A 397 2.64 -26.13 -10.66
C LEU A 397 3.37 -26.03 -12.02
N GLU A 398 2.77 -25.35 -13.01
CA GLU A 398 3.42 -25.06 -14.30
C GLU A 398 4.67 -24.18 -14.13
N GLN A 399 4.69 -23.28 -13.15
CA GLN A 399 5.84 -22.46 -12.78
C GLN A 399 6.89 -23.21 -11.93
N GLY A 400 6.76 -24.52 -11.77
CA GLY A 400 7.80 -25.36 -11.19
C GLY A 400 7.71 -25.60 -9.68
N ILE A 401 6.60 -25.26 -9.02
CA ILE A 401 6.42 -25.64 -7.60
C ILE A 401 6.37 -27.16 -7.44
N GLN A 402 7.30 -27.70 -6.67
CA GLN A 402 7.30 -29.11 -6.30
C GLN A 402 6.51 -29.33 -5.01
N LEU A 403 5.39 -30.05 -5.10
CA LEU A 403 4.55 -30.37 -3.92
C LEU A 403 5.33 -31.10 -2.81
N LYS A 404 6.39 -31.86 -3.16
CA LYS A 404 7.22 -32.55 -2.17
C LYS A 404 7.95 -31.58 -1.24
N GLU A 405 8.35 -30.43 -1.76
CA GLU A 405 9.10 -29.39 -1.07
C GLU A 405 8.16 -28.39 -0.37
N PHE A 406 7.04 -28.04 -1.03
CA PHE A 406 6.01 -27.16 -0.48
C PHE A 406 5.32 -27.73 0.77
N VAL A 407 4.98 -29.03 0.76
CA VAL A 407 4.21 -29.68 1.84
C VAL A 407 5.14 -30.06 3.00
N THR A 408 5.40 -29.09 3.86
CA THR A 408 6.10 -29.25 5.14
C THR A 408 5.11 -29.47 6.29
N TRP A 409 5.62 -29.84 7.48
CA TRP A 409 4.80 -30.01 8.68
C TRP A 409 4.08 -28.71 9.08
N ASP A 410 4.80 -27.59 9.01
CA ASP A 410 4.26 -26.27 9.34
C ASP A 410 3.25 -25.80 8.29
N THR A 411 3.53 -26.03 7.00
CA THR A 411 2.58 -25.74 5.92
C THR A 411 1.27 -26.51 6.11
N LEU A 412 1.34 -27.80 6.46
CA LEU A 412 0.15 -28.63 6.71
C LEU A 412 -0.66 -28.10 7.90
N LEU A 413 -0.01 -27.79 9.01
CA LEU A 413 -0.68 -27.21 10.18
C LEU A 413 -1.38 -25.90 9.81
N TYR A 414 -0.69 -25.01 9.11
CA TYR A 414 -1.24 -23.74 8.65
C TYR A 414 -2.47 -23.93 7.76
N LEU A 415 -2.46 -24.89 6.83
CA LEU A 415 -3.61 -25.20 5.98
C LEU A 415 -4.81 -25.74 6.78
N TYR A 416 -4.57 -26.65 7.75
CA TYR A 416 -5.63 -27.16 8.61
C TYR A 416 -6.21 -26.09 9.55
N GLU A 417 -5.40 -25.14 10.02
CA GLU A 417 -5.85 -24.01 10.83
C GLU A 417 -6.78 -23.06 10.05
N ASN A 418 -6.59 -22.96 8.73
CA ASN A 418 -7.35 -22.06 7.84
C ASN A 418 -8.44 -22.78 7.02
N MET A 419 -8.89 -23.96 7.45
CA MET A 419 -10.03 -24.63 6.82
C MET A 419 -11.33 -23.82 6.95
N ALA A 420 -12.20 -23.95 5.96
CA ALA A 420 -13.52 -23.31 5.96
C ALA A 420 -14.33 -23.70 7.21
N PRO A 421 -14.82 -22.72 8.01
CA PRO A 421 -15.60 -23.01 9.22
C PRO A 421 -16.90 -23.77 8.96
N SER A 422 -17.43 -23.69 7.73
CA SER A 422 -18.61 -24.42 7.28
C SER A 422 -18.36 -25.92 7.04
N SER A 423 -17.10 -26.37 7.02
CA SER A 423 -16.76 -27.78 6.80
C SER A 423 -17.14 -28.65 8.00
N VAL A 424 -17.72 -29.82 7.73
CA VAL A 424 -18.02 -30.85 8.76
C VAL A 424 -16.73 -31.28 9.48
N PHE A 425 -15.62 -31.33 8.75
CA PHE A 425 -14.32 -31.70 9.32
C PHE A 425 -13.85 -30.66 10.35
N HIS A 426 -14.04 -29.37 10.05
CA HIS A 426 -13.72 -28.28 10.98
C HIS A 426 -14.55 -28.40 12.28
N GLY A 427 -15.85 -28.69 12.18
CA GLY A 427 -16.71 -28.93 13.34
C GLY A 427 -16.25 -30.11 14.20
N LYS A 428 -15.89 -31.24 13.59
CA LYS A 428 -15.33 -32.40 14.30
C LYS A 428 -13.99 -32.09 14.96
N LEU A 429 -13.12 -31.35 14.28
CA LEU A 429 -11.83 -30.94 14.82
C LEU A 429 -11.99 -30.03 16.06
N GLN A 430 -12.92 -29.08 16.03
CA GLN A 430 -13.23 -28.26 17.20
C GLN A 430 -13.75 -29.10 18.38
N LYS A 431 -14.57 -30.12 18.12
CA LYS A 431 -15.05 -31.05 19.15
C LYS A 431 -13.88 -31.79 19.82
N VAL A 432 -12.94 -32.31 19.05
CA VAL A 432 -11.73 -32.97 19.58
C VAL A 432 -10.91 -32.02 20.46
N LEU A 433 -10.76 -30.76 20.07
CA LEU A 433 -10.07 -29.74 20.87
C LEU A 433 -10.82 -29.42 22.18
N LEU A 434 -12.15 -29.41 22.16
CA LEU A 434 -12.98 -29.21 23.34
C LEU A 434 -12.84 -30.38 24.32
N GLU A 435 -12.88 -31.61 23.82
CA GLU A 435 -12.67 -32.82 24.63
C GLU A 435 -11.27 -32.90 25.24
N GLU A 436 -10.23 -32.40 24.56
CA GLU A 436 -8.89 -32.28 25.15
C GLU A 436 -8.83 -31.17 26.21
N LYS A 437 -9.46 -30.03 25.95
CA LYS A 437 -9.55 -28.92 26.92
C LYS A 437 -10.19 -29.39 28.23
N GLU A 438 -11.30 -30.11 28.14
CA GLU A 438 -12.03 -30.64 29.29
C GLU A 438 -11.20 -31.69 30.04
N ARG A 439 -10.58 -32.63 29.32
CA ARG A 439 -9.71 -33.66 29.94
C ARG A 439 -8.48 -33.08 30.62
N ALA A 440 -7.87 -32.05 30.05
CA ALA A 440 -6.64 -31.44 30.55
C ALA A 440 -6.89 -30.26 31.50
N ALA A 441 -8.15 -29.92 31.79
CA ALA A 441 -8.56 -28.79 32.63
C ALA A 441 -7.91 -27.45 32.23
N ILE A 442 -7.72 -27.21 30.93
CA ILE A 442 -7.04 -26.02 30.40
C ILE A 442 -8.04 -24.87 30.28
N SER A 443 -7.66 -23.67 30.74
CA SER A 443 -8.53 -22.48 30.68
C SER A 443 -8.77 -21.97 29.25
N LYS A 444 -7.76 -22.08 28.38
CA LYS A 444 -7.80 -21.68 26.96
C LYS A 444 -7.99 -22.89 26.04
N MET A 445 -8.59 -22.64 24.87
CA MET A 445 -8.65 -23.64 23.78
C MET A 445 -7.23 -24.05 23.37
N PRO A 446 -6.94 -25.36 23.27
CA PRO A 446 -5.67 -25.83 22.74
C PRO A 446 -5.52 -25.48 21.26
N ARG A 447 -4.28 -25.28 20.80
CA ARG A 447 -4.00 -25.07 19.37
C ARG A 447 -4.14 -26.38 18.60
N ILE A 448 -4.46 -26.27 17.31
CA ILE A 448 -4.51 -27.43 16.43
C ILE A 448 -3.11 -28.06 16.34
N GLN A 449 -3.07 -29.39 16.41
CA GLN A 449 -1.88 -30.20 16.18
C GLN A 449 -2.26 -31.34 15.24
N LEU A 450 -1.31 -31.87 14.46
CA LEU A 450 -1.62 -32.90 13.46
C LEU A 450 -2.17 -34.19 14.09
N HIS A 451 -1.87 -34.47 15.36
CA HIS A 451 -2.46 -35.63 16.04
C HIS A 451 -3.97 -35.45 16.32
N HIS A 452 -4.47 -34.21 16.47
CA HIS A 452 -5.91 -33.93 16.52
C HIS A 452 -6.56 -34.22 15.16
N VAL A 453 -5.92 -33.80 14.08
CA VAL A 453 -6.36 -34.10 12.70
C VAL A 453 -6.38 -35.61 12.47
N SER A 454 -5.35 -36.33 12.92
CA SER A 454 -5.23 -37.79 12.85
C SER A 454 -6.33 -38.52 13.62
N GLN A 455 -6.80 -37.96 14.74
CA GLN A 455 -7.93 -38.51 15.49
C GLN A 455 -9.24 -38.39 14.70
N VAL A 456 -9.52 -37.22 14.12
CA VAL A 456 -10.69 -37.02 13.27
C VAL A 456 -10.64 -37.89 12.02
N LEU A 457 -9.47 -37.99 11.37
CA LEU A 457 -9.30 -38.86 10.19
C LEU A 457 -9.52 -40.33 10.53
N ARG A 458 -9.06 -40.81 11.68
CA ARG A 458 -9.29 -42.19 12.12
C ARG A 458 -10.78 -42.46 12.41
N GLU A 459 -11.48 -41.50 13.01
CA GLU A 459 -12.93 -41.60 13.21
C GLU A 459 -13.67 -41.72 11.86
N LEU A 460 -13.23 -40.98 10.83
CA LEU A 460 -13.84 -41.01 9.51
C LEU A 460 -13.44 -42.23 8.66
N LEU A 461 -12.20 -42.70 8.77
CA LEU A 461 -11.67 -43.84 8.01
C LEU A 461 -11.98 -45.19 8.68
N GLY A 462 -12.28 -45.18 9.98
CA GLY A 462 -12.58 -46.35 10.79
C GLY A 462 -11.41 -46.82 11.67
N ASP A 463 -11.74 -47.45 12.79
CA ASP A 463 -10.81 -47.82 13.87
C ASP A 463 -9.74 -48.86 13.46
N PHE A 464 -9.95 -49.55 12.34
CA PHE A 464 -9.00 -50.49 11.72
C PHE A 464 -7.80 -49.78 11.10
N THR A 465 -7.85 -48.45 10.94
CA THR A 465 -6.74 -47.64 10.42
C THR A 465 -5.81 -47.15 11.53
N GLN A 466 -4.52 -47.06 11.22
CA GLN A 466 -3.53 -46.45 12.10
C GLN A 466 -3.59 -44.93 12.02
N HIS A 467 -3.15 -44.25 13.09
CA HIS A 467 -3.02 -42.81 13.11
C HIS A 467 -1.98 -42.33 12.09
N LEU A 468 -2.42 -41.55 11.11
CA LEU A 468 -1.58 -40.96 10.06
C LEU A 468 -0.53 -40.01 10.65
N TYR A 469 -0.89 -39.27 11.70
CA TYR A 469 0.02 -38.41 12.44
C TYR A 469 0.02 -38.83 13.93
N PRO A 470 1.08 -39.51 14.41
CA PRO A 470 1.16 -39.94 15.80
C PRO A 470 1.46 -38.76 16.74
N LYS A 471 0.99 -38.85 17.99
CA LYS A 471 1.31 -37.88 19.05
C LYS A 471 2.75 -38.11 19.53
N LEU A 472 3.66 -37.18 19.23
CA LEU A 472 5.05 -37.24 19.70
C LEU A 472 5.09 -37.15 21.23
N LYS A 473 5.81 -38.06 21.88
CA LYS A 473 6.10 -37.97 23.32
C LYS A 473 7.22 -36.94 23.51
N ASN A 474 7.12 -36.11 24.55
CA ASN A 474 7.95 -34.91 24.83
C ASN A 474 9.50 -35.09 24.87
N THR A 475 10.05 -36.27 24.56
CA THR A 475 11.49 -36.58 24.62
C THR A 475 12.17 -36.73 23.26
N GLU A 476 11.45 -36.74 22.14
CA GLU A 476 12.06 -36.86 20.80
C GLU A 476 12.02 -35.53 20.06
N LYS A 477 13.02 -34.67 20.32
CA LYS A 477 13.33 -33.55 19.43
C LYS A 477 14.02 -34.07 18.17
N HIS A 478 13.34 -33.86 17.05
CA HIS A 478 13.90 -33.58 15.72
C HIS A 478 14.98 -34.49 15.14
N HIS A 479 14.98 -35.80 15.36
CA HIS A 479 15.66 -36.72 14.43
C HIS A 479 14.96 -38.08 14.44
N LEU A 480 14.39 -38.49 13.30
CA LEU A 480 14.67 -39.79 12.65
C LEU A 480 13.82 -39.97 11.36
N PRO A 481 14.35 -40.74 10.38
CA PRO A 481 13.83 -40.89 9.04
C PRO A 481 12.77 -42.01 9.02
N ILE A 482 11.56 -41.67 8.63
CA ILE A 482 10.59 -42.66 8.19
C ILE A 482 10.35 -42.37 6.71
N PRO A 483 10.47 -43.35 5.80
CA PRO A 483 10.13 -43.14 4.39
C PRO A 483 8.67 -42.72 4.34
N VAL A 484 8.44 -41.46 4.00
CA VAL A 484 7.10 -40.88 3.87
C VAL A 484 6.38 -41.70 2.80
N PRO A 485 5.22 -42.33 3.10
CA PRO A 485 4.49 -43.09 2.11
C PRO A 485 4.18 -42.22 0.89
N GLN A 486 4.33 -42.78 -0.31
CA GLN A 486 4.25 -42.09 -1.61
C GLN A 486 2.90 -41.41 -1.92
N ASN A 487 1.94 -41.41 -1.01
CA ASN A 487 0.56 -40.93 -1.21
C ASN A 487 0.34 -39.51 -0.67
N LYS A 488 1.30 -38.58 -0.85
CA LYS A 488 1.13 -37.15 -0.50
C LYS A 488 -0.04 -36.47 -1.25
N VAL A 489 -0.48 -37.03 -2.38
CA VAL A 489 -1.60 -36.49 -3.19
C VAL A 489 -2.95 -36.68 -2.48
N LEU A 490 -3.11 -37.73 -1.66
CA LEU A 490 -4.39 -38.02 -0.99
C LEU A 490 -4.72 -37.00 0.13
N CYS A 491 -3.71 -36.51 0.86
CA CYS A 491 -3.91 -35.52 1.92
C CYS A 491 -4.32 -34.15 1.37
N ILE A 492 -3.84 -33.76 0.18
CA ILE A 492 -4.27 -32.52 -0.49
C ILE A 492 -5.67 -32.72 -1.11
N LEU A 493 -5.95 -33.91 -1.66
CA LEU A 493 -7.28 -34.24 -2.18
C LEU A 493 -8.36 -34.14 -1.09
N MET A 494 -8.08 -34.51 0.16
CA MET A 494 -9.06 -34.39 1.25
C MET A 494 -9.34 -32.95 1.70
N LEU A 495 -8.48 -31.98 1.37
CA LEU A 495 -8.75 -30.55 1.54
C LEU A 495 -9.53 -29.96 0.35
N ALA A 496 -9.65 -30.70 -0.76
CA ALA A 496 -10.21 -30.24 -2.03
C ALA A 496 -11.58 -30.87 -2.38
N ILE A 497 -12.20 -31.63 -1.47
CA ILE A 497 -13.57 -32.12 -1.67
C ILE A 497 -14.53 -31.15 -0.98
N PRO A 498 -15.46 -30.50 -1.72
CA PRO A 498 -16.42 -29.55 -1.19
C PRO A 498 -17.36 -30.14 -0.12
#